data_AF-A0A7W6EYT0-F1
#
_entry.id   AF-A0A7W6EYT0-F1
#
_cell.length_a   1.000
_cell.length_b   1.000
_cell.length_c   1.000
_cell.angle_alpha   90.00
_cell.angle_beta   90.00
_cell.angle_gamma   90.00
#
_symmetry.space_group_name_H-M   'P 1'
#
loop_
_entity.id
_entity.type
_entity.pdbx_description
1 polymer ?
#
loop_
_entity_poly.entity_id
_entity_poly.type
_entity_poly.pdbx_seq_one_letter_code
_entity_poly.pdbx_strand_id
1 'polypeptide(L)'
;MTNETEGSIRPDRRPGIAICAYEGDAGWDLVEDLSGDVWSPPGARTVRVSADNPDALAEILGQHLRSGDCRAVLLVGRNHKSGGFRMQMRAENRTLDRKDRLSRTGPGVARTTAPVADIVRALNAAGLDADASSEAEEDAGSYLLYRILADLADGPNTPAVGLLRAPLPADENLVKRGVKAAASVMAGHMALLPRS
;
A
#
# COMPACT_ATOMS: atom_id res chain seq x y z
N MET A 1 30.23 -34.51 -21.37
CA MET A 1 29.73 -33.32 -22.08
C MET A 1 28.26 -33.22 -21.77
N THR A 2 27.94 -32.65 -20.61
CA THR A 2 26.58 -32.50 -20.08
C THR A 2 26.16 -31.06 -20.33
N ASN A 3 25.19 -30.86 -21.22
CA ASN A 3 24.55 -29.57 -21.43
C ASN A 3 23.74 -29.21 -20.17
N GLU A 4 24.29 -28.33 -19.35
CA GLU A 4 23.53 -27.59 -18.36
C GLU A 4 22.77 -26.48 -19.08
N THR A 5 21.48 -26.70 -19.28
CA THR A 5 20.57 -25.64 -19.73
C THR A 5 20.41 -24.67 -18.56
N GLU A 6 21.25 -23.62 -18.51
CA GLU A 6 20.99 -22.44 -17.69
C GLU A 6 19.65 -21.85 -18.13
N GLY A 7 18.60 -22.16 -17.38
CA GLY A 7 17.32 -21.48 -17.47
C GLY A 7 17.53 -20.03 -17.08
N SER A 8 17.74 -19.16 -18.06
CA SER A 8 17.71 -17.71 -17.89
C SER A 8 16.37 -17.32 -17.27
N ILE A 9 16.34 -17.11 -15.95
CA ILE A 9 15.18 -16.60 -15.23
C ILE A 9 14.98 -15.17 -15.73
N ARG A 10 14.08 -15.00 -16.71
CA ARG A 10 13.72 -13.67 -17.19
C ARG A 10 13.19 -12.87 -16.00
N PRO A 11 13.69 -11.64 -15.75
CA PRO A 11 13.19 -10.83 -14.66
C PRO A 11 11.70 -10.56 -14.87
N ASP A 12 10.89 -10.69 -13.80
CA ASP A 12 9.46 -10.39 -13.85
C ASP A 12 9.25 -8.90 -14.18
N ARG A 13 8.65 -8.64 -15.35
CA ARG A 13 8.44 -7.29 -15.88
C ARG A 13 7.07 -6.70 -15.55
N ARG A 14 6.21 -7.43 -14.81
CA ARG A 14 4.92 -6.88 -14.37
C ARG A 14 5.16 -5.66 -13.47
N PRO A 15 4.30 -4.62 -13.48
CA PRO A 15 4.44 -3.46 -12.59
C PRO A 15 4.44 -3.87 -11.10
N GLY A 16 5.17 -3.12 -10.28
CA GLY A 16 5.33 -3.42 -8.86
C GLY A 16 4.19 -2.85 -8.01
N ILE A 17 3.73 -3.59 -7.02
CA ILE A 17 2.94 -3.09 -5.89
C ILE A 17 3.73 -3.29 -4.59
N ALA A 18 4.07 -2.20 -3.92
CA ALA A 18 4.66 -2.26 -2.59
C ALA A 18 3.55 -2.41 -1.55
N ILE A 19 3.62 -3.46 -0.73
CA ILE A 19 2.69 -3.69 0.38
C ILE A 19 3.50 -3.59 1.67
N CYS A 20 3.14 -2.65 2.53
CA CYS A 20 3.94 -2.34 3.71
C CYS A 20 3.08 -2.27 4.98
N ALA A 21 3.34 -3.17 5.93
CA ALA A 21 2.83 -3.09 7.28
C ALA A 21 3.76 -2.20 8.12
N TYR A 22 3.38 -0.95 8.38
CA TYR A 22 4.22 -0.01 9.14
C TYR A 22 4.06 -0.14 10.66
N GLU A 23 3.01 -0.82 11.11
CA GLU A 23 2.70 -1.16 12.50
C GLU A 23 2.45 -2.67 12.66
N GLY A 24 2.95 -3.49 11.73
CA GLY A 24 2.77 -4.94 11.82
C GLY A 24 3.43 -5.53 13.06
N ASP A 25 2.77 -6.49 13.70
CA ASP A 25 3.41 -7.29 14.73
C ASP A 25 4.64 -8.01 14.13
N ALA A 26 5.70 -8.17 14.92
CA ALA A 26 6.91 -8.84 14.45
C ALA A 26 6.55 -10.23 13.88
N GLY A 27 6.89 -10.47 12.60
CA GLY A 27 6.61 -11.73 11.90
C GLY A 27 5.38 -11.72 10.97
N TRP A 28 4.67 -10.60 10.84
CA TRP A 28 3.61 -10.45 9.84
C TRP A 28 4.15 -10.48 8.41
N ASP A 29 3.95 -11.61 7.71
CA ASP A 29 4.15 -11.66 6.27
C ASP A 29 2.81 -11.59 5.55
N LEU A 30 2.30 -10.37 5.38
CA LEU A 30 0.99 -10.11 4.76
C LEU A 30 0.92 -10.51 3.28
N VAL A 31 2.06 -10.82 2.68
CA VAL A 31 2.18 -11.17 1.27
C VAL A 31 2.64 -12.60 1.06
N GLU A 32 2.83 -13.39 2.11
CA GLU A 32 3.05 -14.83 2.02
C GLU A 32 1.68 -15.54 2.04
N ASP A 33 1.53 -16.57 1.22
CA ASP A 33 0.29 -17.32 1.03
C ASP A 33 0.39 -18.76 1.52
N LEU A 34 1.23 -18.99 2.53
CA LEU A 34 1.56 -20.29 3.12
C LEU A 34 2.32 -21.23 2.16
N SER A 35 2.80 -20.73 1.02
CA SER A 35 3.62 -21.47 0.05
C SER A 35 5.13 -21.32 0.30
N GLY A 36 5.54 -20.39 1.17
CA GLY A 36 6.94 -19.95 1.30
C GLY A 36 7.37 -18.88 0.29
N ASP A 37 6.53 -18.56 -0.71
CA ASP A 37 6.81 -17.55 -1.73
C ASP A 37 6.07 -16.23 -1.52
N VAL A 38 6.55 -15.17 -2.16
CA VAL A 38 5.84 -13.88 -2.23
C VAL A 38 4.61 -14.05 -3.13
N TRP A 39 3.42 -13.95 -2.57
CA TRP A 39 2.19 -13.82 -3.34
C TRP A 39 2.19 -12.53 -4.15
N SER A 40 1.85 -12.64 -5.43
CA SER A 40 1.67 -11.50 -6.34
C SER A 40 0.27 -11.56 -6.97
N PRO A 41 -0.50 -10.46 -6.96
CA PRO A 41 -1.79 -10.44 -7.64
C PRO A 41 -1.61 -10.58 -9.17
N PRO A 42 -2.61 -11.11 -9.88
CA PRO A 42 -2.57 -11.16 -11.34
C PRO A 42 -2.28 -9.78 -11.94
N GLY A 43 -1.30 -9.71 -12.86
CA GLY A 43 -0.94 -8.47 -13.55
C GLY A 43 0.05 -7.55 -12.82
N ALA A 44 0.44 -7.84 -11.57
CA ALA A 44 1.47 -7.11 -10.85
C ALA A 44 2.44 -8.05 -10.13
N ARG A 45 3.60 -7.54 -9.72
CA ARG A 45 4.54 -8.22 -8.82
C ARG A 45 4.54 -7.52 -7.47
N THR A 46 4.52 -8.28 -6.38
CA THR A 46 4.61 -7.68 -5.04
C THR A 46 6.06 -7.34 -4.71
N VAL A 47 6.28 -6.15 -4.16
CA VAL A 47 7.57 -5.69 -3.66
C VAL A 47 7.48 -5.59 -2.14
N ARG A 48 8.31 -6.36 -1.42
CA ARG A 48 8.42 -6.24 0.04
C ARG A 48 9.24 -5.00 0.37
N VAL A 49 8.70 -4.16 1.24
CA VAL A 49 9.38 -2.96 1.73
C VAL A 49 9.25 -2.92 3.24
N SER A 50 10.40 -2.86 3.91
CA SER A 50 10.52 -2.64 5.35
C SER A 50 11.54 -1.54 5.60
N ALA A 51 11.34 -0.76 6.65
CA ALA A 51 12.33 0.17 7.16
C ALA A 51 12.16 0.33 8.67
N ASP A 52 13.23 0.74 9.33
CA ASP A 52 13.30 0.80 10.79
C ASP A 52 12.55 2.01 11.38
N ASN A 53 12.18 2.98 10.55
CA ASN A 53 11.41 4.16 10.97
C ASN A 53 10.54 4.72 9.83
N PRO A 54 9.50 5.51 10.16
CA PRO A 54 8.56 6.05 9.17
C PRO A 54 9.21 6.96 8.11
N ASP A 55 10.29 7.67 8.45
CA ASP A 55 10.93 8.60 7.51
C ASP A 55 11.66 7.88 6.39
N ALA A 56 12.49 6.90 6.75
CA ALA A 56 13.18 6.03 5.82
C ALA A 56 12.17 5.23 4.98
N LEU A 57 11.07 4.79 5.58
CA LEU A 57 10.02 4.07 4.86
C LEU A 57 9.37 4.94 3.77
N ALA A 58 9.01 6.18 4.09
CA ALA A 58 8.45 7.11 3.12
C ALA A 58 9.42 7.40 1.97
N GLU A 59 10.71 7.56 2.27
CA GLU A 59 11.76 7.77 1.25
C GLU A 59 11.91 6.60 0.30
N ILE A 60 11.99 5.37 0.82
CA ILE A 60 12.12 4.14 0.03
C ILE A 60 10.88 3.96 -0.87
N LEU A 61 9.69 4.10 -0.31
CA LEU A 61 8.44 3.98 -1.08
C LEU A 61 8.34 5.07 -2.16
N GLY A 62 8.66 6.32 -1.82
CA GLY A 62 8.71 7.41 -2.80
C GLY A 62 9.73 7.15 -3.92
N GLN A 63 10.88 6.57 -3.60
CA GLN A 63 11.90 6.22 -4.60
C GLN A 63 11.43 5.11 -5.54
N HIS A 64 10.75 4.08 -5.04
CA HIS A 64 10.16 3.04 -5.90
C HIS A 64 9.09 3.60 -6.85
N LEU A 65 8.32 4.60 -6.40
CA LEU A 65 7.34 5.27 -7.26
C LEU A 65 8.00 6.15 -8.32
N ARG A 66 9.03 6.93 -7.96
CA ARG A 66 9.75 7.82 -8.90
C ARG A 66 10.56 7.07 -9.95
N SER A 67 11.18 5.95 -9.56
CA SER A 67 11.94 5.09 -10.48
C SER A 67 11.05 4.29 -11.42
N GLY A 68 9.75 4.19 -11.13
CA GLY A 68 8.81 3.35 -11.87
C GLY A 68 8.85 1.87 -11.48
N ASP A 69 9.69 1.49 -10.50
CA ASP A 69 9.75 0.12 -9.96
C ASP A 69 8.39 -0.33 -9.45
N CYS A 70 7.69 0.56 -8.74
CA CYS A 70 6.32 0.38 -8.29
C CYS A 70 5.38 1.37 -8.97
N ARG A 71 4.18 0.88 -9.29
CA ARG A 71 3.05 1.70 -9.76
C ARG A 71 1.91 1.76 -8.74
N ALA A 72 2.08 1.06 -7.61
CA ALA A 72 1.18 1.12 -6.48
C ALA A 72 1.92 0.96 -5.14
N VAL A 73 1.38 1.60 -4.10
CA VAL A 73 1.75 1.42 -2.69
C VAL A 73 0.48 1.21 -1.87
N LEU A 74 0.43 0.11 -1.13
CA LEU A 74 -0.59 -0.17 -0.13
C LEU A 74 0.05 -0.18 1.27
N LEU A 75 -0.17 0.88 2.02
CA LEU A 75 0.15 0.91 3.45
C LEU A 75 -0.90 0.12 4.21
N VAL A 76 -0.46 -0.64 5.22
CA VAL A 76 -1.31 -1.45 6.08
C VAL A 76 -0.99 -1.13 7.53
N GLY A 77 -2.02 -0.80 8.31
CA GLY A 77 -1.89 -0.59 9.76
C GLY A 77 -3.17 -0.94 10.48
N ARG A 78 -3.27 -0.53 11.75
CA ARG A 78 -4.46 -0.81 12.56
C ARG A 78 -5.47 0.34 12.48
N ASN A 79 -6.73 -0.03 12.69
CA ASN A 79 -7.84 0.89 12.88
C ASN A 79 -8.14 0.94 14.37
N HIS A 80 -7.79 2.04 15.02
CA HIS A 80 -7.99 2.20 16.46
C HIS A 80 -9.39 2.73 16.82
N LYS A 81 -10.18 3.14 15.81
CA LYS A 81 -11.43 3.89 16.02
C LYS A 81 -12.70 3.11 15.69
N SER A 82 -12.66 2.09 14.82
CA SER A 82 -13.83 1.30 14.45
C SER A 82 -13.58 -0.20 14.38
N GLY A 83 -14.67 -0.97 14.31
CA GLY A 83 -14.66 -2.44 14.33
C GLY A 83 -14.42 -3.13 12.98
N GLY A 84 -14.36 -2.37 11.89
CA GLY A 84 -14.21 -2.88 10.52
C GLY A 84 -12.90 -2.45 9.84
N PHE A 85 -12.66 -2.98 8.64
CA PHE A 85 -11.61 -2.47 7.76
C PHE A 85 -11.95 -1.06 7.29
N ARG A 86 -10.92 -0.26 7.03
CA ARG A 86 -11.11 1.13 6.63
C ARG A 86 -10.09 1.58 5.61
N MET A 87 -10.58 2.13 4.51
CA MET A 87 -9.74 2.83 3.53
C MET A 87 -9.62 4.31 3.90
N GLN A 88 -8.39 4.76 4.15
CA GLN A 88 -8.11 6.16 4.40
C GLN A 88 -8.19 6.96 3.09
N MET A 89 -9.08 7.96 3.04
CA MET A 89 -9.31 8.78 1.84
C MET A 89 -8.38 9.98 1.73
N ARG A 90 -7.81 10.43 2.85
CA ARG A 90 -6.94 11.61 2.90
C ARG A 90 -5.97 11.57 4.08
N ALA A 91 -4.91 12.33 3.97
CA ALA A 91 -3.95 12.59 5.05
C ALA A 91 -3.67 14.09 5.19
N GLU A 92 -3.39 14.54 6.41
CA GLU A 92 -3.10 15.94 6.72
C GLU A 92 -1.60 16.21 6.73
N ASN A 93 -1.21 17.44 6.39
CA ASN A 93 0.17 17.91 6.43
C ASN A 93 0.64 18.16 7.87
N ARG A 94 0.93 17.09 8.58
CA ARG A 94 1.37 17.13 9.98
C ARG A 94 2.62 16.29 10.18
N THR A 95 3.51 16.78 11.04
CA THR A 95 4.64 16.03 11.59
C THR A 95 4.16 14.80 12.35
N LEU A 96 5.03 13.81 12.55
CA LEU A 96 4.70 12.58 13.26
C LEU A 96 4.26 12.84 14.72
N ASP A 97 4.87 13.84 15.38
CA ASP A 97 4.46 14.30 16.72
C ASP A 97 3.25 15.26 16.71
N ARG A 98 2.80 15.63 15.51
CA ARG A 98 1.60 16.42 15.20
C ARG A 98 1.61 17.86 15.72
N LYS A 99 2.75 18.35 16.20
CA LYS A 99 2.86 19.71 16.74
C LYS A 99 2.95 20.75 15.64
N ASP A 100 3.60 20.37 14.54
CA ASP A 100 3.88 21.27 13.44
C ASP A 100 3.40 20.72 12.10
N ARG A 101 3.32 21.64 11.14
CA ARG A 101 3.10 21.31 9.74
C ARG A 101 4.35 20.63 9.18
N LEU A 102 4.20 19.49 8.52
CA LEU A 102 5.33 18.74 7.97
C LEU A 102 6.06 19.50 6.85
N SER A 103 5.29 20.12 5.95
CA SER A 103 5.81 20.91 4.83
C SER A 103 5.16 22.28 4.81
N ARG A 104 5.96 23.34 4.88
CA ARG A 104 5.47 24.73 4.85
C ARG A 104 4.89 25.12 3.49
N THR A 105 5.33 24.47 2.42
CA THR A 105 4.96 24.77 1.03
C THR A 105 4.01 23.73 0.41
N GLY A 106 3.96 22.52 0.97
CA GLY A 106 3.06 21.46 0.51
C GLY A 106 1.59 21.73 0.83
N PRO A 107 0.65 20.99 0.22
CA PRO A 107 -0.79 21.17 0.46
C PRO A 107 -1.16 20.96 1.94
N GLY A 108 -2.31 21.46 2.38
CA GLY A 108 -2.77 21.19 3.76
C GLY A 108 -3.25 19.74 3.95
N VAL A 109 -3.72 19.12 2.88
CA VAL A 109 -4.28 17.77 2.84
C VAL A 109 -3.90 17.13 1.50
N ALA A 110 -3.51 15.86 1.53
CA ALA A 110 -3.32 15.03 0.36
C ALA A 110 -4.42 13.95 0.29
N ARG A 111 -4.96 13.69 -0.90
CA ARG A 111 -6.01 12.68 -1.11
C ARG A 111 -5.40 11.40 -1.66
N THR A 112 -5.89 10.27 -1.18
CA THR A 112 -5.51 8.95 -1.68
C THR A 112 -5.75 8.87 -3.19
N THR A 113 -4.84 8.19 -3.89
CA THR A 113 -4.95 7.93 -5.33
C THR A 113 -5.36 6.49 -5.62
N ALA A 114 -5.50 5.65 -4.57
CA ALA A 114 -6.06 4.31 -4.68
C ALA A 114 -7.55 4.34 -5.05
N PRO A 115 -8.06 3.33 -5.77
CA PRO A 115 -9.47 3.20 -6.15
C PRO A 115 -10.33 2.77 -4.95
N VAL A 116 -10.58 3.71 -4.03
CA VAL A 116 -11.22 3.46 -2.72
C VAL A 116 -12.55 2.71 -2.83
N ALA A 117 -13.45 3.17 -3.70
CA ALA A 117 -14.78 2.58 -3.83
C ALA A 117 -14.72 1.11 -4.28
N ASP A 118 -13.81 0.78 -5.20
CA ASP A 118 -13.64 -0.58 -5.70
C ASP A 118 -12.97 -1.47 -4.66
N ILE A 119 -12.00 -0.93 -3.90
CA ILE A 119 -11.37 -1.66 -2.78
C ILE A 119 -12.41 -1.98 -1.70
N VAL A 120 -13.20 -1.00 -1.26
CA VAL A 120 -14.26 -1.22 -0.25
C VAL A 120 -15.28 -2.24 -0.75
N ARG A 121 -15.68 -2.18 -2.02
CA ARG A 121 -16.56 -3.18 -2.63
C ARG A 121 -15.95 -4.59 -2.60
N ALA A 122 -14.67 -4.71 -2.95
CA ALA A 122 -13.97 -6.00 -2.97
C ALA A 122 -13.80 -6.59 -1.56
N LEU A 123 -13.52 -5.75 -0.56
CA LEU A 123 -13.46 -6.16 0.85
C LEU A 123 -14.81 -6.71 1.33
N ASN A 124 -15.89 -5.96 1.08
CA ASN A 124 -17.25 -6.40 1.43
C ASN A 124 -17.66 -7.68 0.68
N ALA A 125 -17.31 -7.81 -0.61
CA ALA A 125 -17.55 -9.03 -1.38
C ALA A 125 -16.76 -10.23 -0.84
N ALA A 126 -15.60 -9.99 -0.21
CA ALA A 126 -14.84 -11.00 0.50
C ALA A 126 -15.38 -11.31 1.92
N GLY A 127 -16.53 -10.74 2.30
CA GLY A 127 -17.16 -10.92 3.61
C GLY A 127 -16.47 -10.15 4.74
N LEU A 128 -15.71 -9.10 4.41
CA LEU A 128 -15.03 -8.25 5.38
C LEU A 128 -15.80 -6.93 5.50
N ASP A 129 -16.28 -6.60 6.69
CA ASP A 129 -16.91 -5.30 6.95
C ASP A 129 -15.90 -4.18 6.68
N ALA A 130 -16.21 -3.31 5.73
CA ALA A 130 -15.29 -2.28 5.27
C ALA A 130 -15.98 -0.98 4.89
N ASP A 131 -15.38 0.13 5.32
CA ASP A 131 -15.80 1.49 4.96
C ASP A 131 -14.65 2.32 4.37
N ALA A 132 -15.00 3.51 3.87
CA ALA A 132 -14.04 4.55 3.52
C ALA A 132 -14.17 5.69 4.54
N SER A 133 -13.05 6.25 4.96
CA SER A 133 -13.04 7.35 5.93
C SER A 133 -12.16 8.51 5.50
N SER A 134 -12.66 9.71 5.75
CA SER A 134 -11.89 10.95 5.67
C SER A 134 -11.41 11.43 7.04
N GLU A 135 -11.74 10.72 8.11
CA GLU A 135 -11.21 11.03 9.44
C GLU A 135 -9.75 10.60 9.50
N ALA A 136 -8.86 11.51 9.90
CA ALA A 136 -7.48 11.13 10.14
C ALA A 136 -7.38 10.29 11.43
N GLU A 137 -6.56 9.25 11.40
CA GLU A 137 -6.03 8.66 12.62
C GLU A 137 -4.68 9.29 12.95
N GLU A 138 -4.38 9.32 14.24
CA GLU A 138 -3.31 10.12 14.81
C GLU A 138 -2.03 9.30 14.97
N ASP A 139 -1.56 8.72 13.88
CA ASP A 139 -0.51 7.70 13.86
C ASP A 139 0.51 7.87 12.71
N ALA A 140 1.47 6.93 12.66
CA ALA A 140 2.49 6.89 11.63
C ALA A 140 1.91 6.62 10.23
N GLY A 141 0.76 5.96 10.12
CA GLY A 141 0.11 5.66 8.84
C GLY A 141 -0.36 6.91 8.11
N SER A 142 -1.04 7.81 8.83
CA SER A 142 -1.48 9.09 8.28
C SER A 142 -0.30 9.95 7.85
N TYR A 143 0.78 9.95 8.66
CA TYR A 143 2.04 10.62 8.33
C TYR A 143 2.66 10.09 7.03
N LEU A 144 2.85 8.77 6.93
CA LEU A 144 3.39 8.09 5.76
C LEU A 144 2.55 8.36 4.51
N LEU A 145 1.24 8.25 4.63
CA LEU A 145 0.32 8.50 3.52
C LEU A 145 0.46 9.92 2.99
N TYR A 146 0.52 10.93 3.87
CA TYR A 146 0.74 12.31 3.45
C TYR A 146 2.07 12.49 2.74
N ARG A 147 3.17 11.97 3.31
CA ARG A 147 4.51 12.10 2.72
C ARG A 147 4.58 11.54 1.31
N ILE A 148 4.08 10.33 1.13
CA ILE A 148 4.14 9.66 -0.18
C ILE A 148 3.28 10.43 -1.19
N LEU A 149 2.06 10.82 -0.83
CA LEU A 149 1.14 11.50 -1.74
C LEU A 149 1.61 12.92 -2.11
N ALA A 150 2.16 13.67 -1.17
CA ALA A 150 2.61 15.04 -1.40
C ALA A 150 3.82 15.12 -2.35
N ASP A 151 4.60 14.05 -2.42
CA ASP A 151 5.79 13.94 -3.28
C ASP A 151 5.48 13.31 -4.65
N LEU A 152 4.21 12.93 -4.93
CA LEU A 152 3.82 12.42 -6.23
C LEU A 152 3.82 13.53 -7.28
N ALA A 153 4.32 13.20 -8.47
CA ALA A 153 4.11 14.04 -9.63
C ALA A 153 2.64 13.98 -10.06
N ASP A 154 2.05 15.14 -10.34
CA ASP A 154 0.74 15.23 -10.98
C ASP A 154 0.84 14.76 -12.43
N GLY A 155 -0.07 13.88 -12.85
CA GLY A 155 -0.11 13.42 -14.23
C GLY A 155 -1.13 12.32 -14.50
N PRO A 156 -1.32 11.94 -15.77
CA PRO A 156 -2.29 10.90 -16.16
C PRO A 156 -1.92 9.49 -15.65
N ASN A 157 -0.69 9.31 -15.20
CA ASN A 157 -0.10 8.04 -14.79
C ASN A 157 0.22 7.99 -13.29
N THR A 158 -0.41 8.84 -12.48
CA THR A 158 -0.18 8.92 -11.03
C THR A 158 -0.30 7.52 -10.40
N PRO A 159 0.71 7.05 -9.64
CA PRO A 159 0.65 5.77 -8.96
C PRO A 159 -0.53 5.67 -7.99
N ALA A 160 -1.06 4.45 -7.82
CA ALA A 160 -2.12 4.19 -6.86
C ALA A 160 -1.51 4.05 -5.45
N VAL A 161 -1.79 5.00 -4.56
CA VAL A 161 -1.28 5.01 -3.19
C VAL A 161 -2.48 5.02 -2.25
N GLY A 162 -2.53 4.04 -1.34
CA GLY A 162 -3.61 3.90 -0.38
C GLY A 162 -3.13 3.40 0.98
N LEU A 163 -3.97 3.61 1.99
CA LEU A 163 -3.79 3.11 3.35
C LEU A 163 -5.03 2.32 3.76
N LEU A 164 -4.83 1.02 3.97
CA LEU A 164 -5.83 0.10 4.51
C LEU A 164 -5.58 -0.07 6.00
N ARG A 165 -6.60 0.18 6.81
CA ARG A 165 -6.57 -0.04 8.25
C ARG A 165 -7.38 -1.28 8.58
N ALA A 166 -6.77 -2.22 9.29
CA ALA A 166 -7.43 -3.43 9.75
C ALA A 166 -7.96 -3.26 11.18
N PRO A 167 -9.13 -3.80 11.53
CA PRO A 167 -9.68 -3.65 12.87
C PRO A 167 -8.79 -4.34 13.91
N LEU A 168 -8.73 -3.80 15.14
CA LEU A 168 -7.89 -4.36 16.22
C LEU A 168 -8.14 -5.86 16.50
N PRO A 169 -9.38 -6.37 16.50
CA PRO A 169 -9.64 -7.79 16.71
C PRO A 169 -9.23 -8.70 15.53
N ALA A 170 -8.83 -8.13 14.38
CA ALA A 170 -8.45 -8.92 13.22
C ALA A 170 -7.16 -9.71 13.49
N ASP A 171 -7.24 -11.02 13.30
CA ASP A 171 -6.07 -11.90 13.22
C ASP A 171 -5.34 -11.73 11.88
N GLU A 172 -4.15 -12.30 11.78
CA GLU A 172 -3.31 -12.20 10.59
C GLU A 172 -4.01 -12.72 9.33
N ASN A 173 -4.82 -13.77 9.43
CA ASN A 173 -5.54 -14.35 8.30
C ASN A 173 -6.59 -13.38 7.74
N LEU A 174 -7.34 -12.71 8.62
CA LEU A 174 -8.31 -11.69 8.24
C LEU A 174 -7.60 -10.50 7.57
N VAL A 175 -6.47 -10.05 8.14
CA VAL A 175 -5.66 -8.97 7.57
C VAL A 175 -5.12 -9.38 6.19
N LYS A 176 -4.53 -10.57 6.05
CA LYS A 176 -4.06 -11.13 4.77
C LYS A 176 -5.16 -11.14 3.72
N ARG A 177 -6.38 -11.57 4.06
CA ARG A 177 -7.53 -11.53 3.16
C ARG A 177 -7.87 -10.11 2.71
N GLY A 178 -7.89 -9.16 3.65
CA GLY A 178 -8.15 -7.75 3.34
C GLY A 178 -7.09 -7.14 2.42
N VAL A 179 -5.82 -7.38 2.73
CA VAL A 179 -4.67 -6.94 1.92
C VAL A 179 -4.72 -7.52 0.51
N LYS A 180 -4.94 -8.83 0.38
CA LYS A 180 -5.03 -9.50 -0.93
C LYS A 180 -6.20 -8.97 -1.77
N ALA A 181 -7.34 -8.69 -1.16
CA ALA A 181 -8.48 -8.09 -1.84
C ALA A 181 -8.17 -6.67 -2.35
N ALA A 182 -7.63 -5.81 -1.48
CA ALA A 182 -7.25 -4.44 -1.85
C ALA A 182 -6.16 -4.40 -2.93
N ALA A 183 -5.08 -5.18 -2.75
CA ALA A 183 -3.97 -5.26 -3.68
C ALA A 183 -4.40 -5.78 -5.06
N SER A 184 -5.33 -6.74 -5.11
CA SER A 184 -5.87 -7.26 -6.38
C SER A 184 -6.64 -6.20 -7.16
N VAL A 185 -7.42 -5.36 -6.48
CA VAL A 185 -8.11 -4.22 -7.12
C VAL A 185 -7.09 -3.23 -7.67
N MET A 186 -6.09 -2.84 -6.87
CA MET A 186 -5.05 -1.93 -7.32
C MET A 186 -4.29 -2.49 -8.54
N ALA A 187 -3.98 -3.80 -8.54
CA ALA A 187 -3.34 -4.47 -9.67
C ALA A 187 -4.19 -4.47 -10.93
N GLY A 188 -5.49 -4.70 -10.82
CA GLY A 188 -6.43 -4.61 -11.95
C GLY A 188 -6.45 -3.23 -12.59
N HIS A 189 -6.46 -2.18 -11.78
CA HIS A 189 -6.40 -0.79 -12.28
C HIS A 189 -5.07 -0.46 -12.98
N MET A 190 -3.95 -1.00 -12.51
CA MET A 190 -2.65 -0.84 -13.18
C MET A 190 -2.61 -1.51 -14.55
N ALA A 191 -3.27 -2.66 -14.73
CA ALA A 191 -3.31 -3.38 -16.00
C ALA A 191 -4.04 -2.61 -17.12
N LEU A 192 -4.88 -1.64 -16.76
CA LEU A 192 -5.61 -0.76 -17.68
C LEU A 192 -4.79 0.45 -18.14
N LEU A 193 -3.66 0.74 -17.49
CA LEU A 193 -2.80 1.87 -17.85
C LEU A 193 -1.93 1.53 -19.07
N PRO A 194 -1.67 2.51 -19.97
CA PRO A 194 -0.74 2.32 -21.07
C PRO A 194 0.64 1.89 -20.55
N ARG A 195 1.22 0.86 -21.16
CA ARG A 195 2.60 0.45 -20.90
C ARG A 195 3.52 1.45 -21.62
N SER A 196 4.22 2.29 -20.87
CA SER A 196 5.25 3.21 -21.37
C SER A 196 6.55 2.48 -21.65
#